data_AF-A0A1Z4ES05-F1
#
_entry.id   AF-A0A1Z4ES05-F1
#
_cell.length_a   1.000
_cell.length_b   1.000
_cell.length_c   1.000
_cell.angle_alpha   90.00
_cell.angle_beta   90.00
_cell.angle_gamma   90.00
#
_symmetry.space_group_name_H-M   'P 1'
#
loop_
_entity.id
_entity.type
_entity.pdbx_description
1 polymer ?
#
loop_
_entity_poly.entity_id
_entity_poly.type
_entity_poly.pdbx_seq_one_letter_code
_entity_poly.pdbx_strand_id
1 'polypeptide(L)'
;MNLNPSQWLDIGVIAVAFIAAVSGWRSGALGSLMSFVGVILGAVAGVMLAPHVVGNLDGARTRLFASLLLILVLVVIGEVAGVVLGRAMRGAIKNRALRAGDSVVGVVLQVAAVLVAAWLLSIPMQSSNQPNISAAARESRVLSQVDKYAPDQLRKVPNDLSKLLDTSGVTGVLQPFGKTPIAAVDAPDSTLVDGPVVRGAEPSVVKIKGIARSCQKSLEGTGFVIAPHRVMSNAHVVAGTNSVTVESAGQTFDATVVAYDPNADISILAVPDMPATPLVFAPKPAKTGDDAIVLGYPGGGNYKATPARVREIIELNGPDIYRSTTVTREVYTVRGSVLQGNSGGPLIDTEGRVLGVVFGAAIDDDDTGFALTAKQVKDQLAKAELSEPVGTGSCISAPEANKSPQPVSGPQSPAPNKAP
;
A
#
# COMPACT_ATOMS: atom_id res chain seq x y z
N MET A 1 33.77 -4.21 12.41
CA MET A 1 32.75 -3.25 12.88
C MET A 1 31.57 -3.34 11.93
N ASN A 2 30.43 -3.86 12.37
CA ASN A 2 29.22 -3.89 11.53
C ASN A 2 28.54 -2.54 11.65
N LEU A 3 28.59 -1.75 10.57
CA LEU A 3 27.91 -0.46 10.49
C LEU A 3 26.42 -0.68 10.27
N ASN A 4 25.58 0.09 10.98
CA ASN A 4 24.14 0.05 10.83
C ASN A 4 23.72 0.67 9.47
N PRO A 5 22.57 0.28 8.90
CA PRO A 5 22.07 0.83 7.64
C PRO A 5 21.95 2.37 7.61
N SER A 6 21.56 3.00 8.72
CA SER A 6 21.51 4.47 8.86
C SER A 6 22.89 5.12 8.83
N GLN A 7 23.93 4.45 9.35
CA GLN A 7 25.31 4.93 9.29
C GLN A 7 25.88 4.86 7.88
N TRP A 8 25.53 3.80 7.12
CA TRP A 8 25.88 3.73 5.71
C TRP A 8 25.23 4.84 4.89
N LEU A 9 23.97 5.17 5.19
CA LEU A 9 23.27 6.30 4.58
C LEU A 9 23.96 7.63 4.92
N ASP A 10 24.29 7.87 6.20
CA ASP A 10 24.99 9.08 6.65
C ASP A 10 26.36 9.22 5.96
N ILE A 11 27.15 8.14 5.88
CA ILE A 11 28.44 8.13 5.18
C ILE A 11 28.26 8.45 3.68
N GLY A 12 27.26 7.85 3.04
CA GLY A 12 26.95 8.10 1.63
C GLY A 12 26.60 9.57 1.37
N VAL A 13 25.70 10.14 2.18
CA VAL A 13 25.29 11.55 2.05
C VAL A 13 26.48 12.49 2.29
N ILE A 14 27.31 12.22 3.30
CA ILE A 14 28.50 13.03 3.60
C ILE A 14 29.53 12.95 2.46
N ALA A 15 29.75 11.76 1.89
CA ALA A 15 30.67 11.58 0.78
C ALA A 15 30.21 12.38 -0.46
N VAL A 16 28.91 12.33 -0.78
CA VAL A 16 28.35 13.10 -1.89
C VAL A 16 28.40 14.60 -1.60
N ALA A 17 28.09 15.03 -0.38
CA ALA A 17 28.21 16.43 0.03
C ALA A 17 29.67 16.94 -0.06
N PHE A 18 30.66 16.11 0.24
CA PHE A 18 32.08 16.46 0.07
C PHE A 18 32.45 16.64 -1.40
N ILE A 19 32.00 15.73 -2.28
CA ILE A 19 32.20 15.87 -3.74
C ILE A 19 31.53 17.16 -4.24
N ALA A 20 30.32 17.44 -3.79
CA ALA A 20 29.58 18.66 -4.12
C ALA A 20 30.28 19.92 -3.59
N ALA A 21 30.88 19.88 -2.40
CA ALA A 21 31.71 20.96 -1.87
C ALA A 21 32.92 21.24 -2.78
N VAL A 22 33.64 20.20 -3.20
CA VAL A 22 34.77 20.35 -4.13
C VAL A 22 34.30 20.92 -5.48
N SER A 23 33.13 20.49 -5.96
CA SER A 23 32.51 21.03 -7.17
C SER A 23 32.16 22.52 -7.02
N GLY A 24 31.46 22.88 -5.93
CA GLY A 24 31.03 24.23 -5.59
C GLY A 24 32.20 25.21 -5.40
N TRP A 25 33.29 24.76 -4.79
CA TRP A 25 34.52 25.55 -4.67
C TRP A 25 35.11 25.91 -6.05
N ARG A 26 35.08 24.96 -6.99
CA ARG A 26 35.61 25.14 -8.35
C ARG A 26 34.65 25.91 -9.25
N SER A 27 33.33 25.78 -9.06
CA SER A 27 32.30 26.38 -9.89
C SER A 27 31.83 27.76 -9.41
N GLY A 28 32.01 28.10 -8.13
CA GLY A 28 31.52 29.35 -7.55
C GLY A 28 30.01 29.34 -7.29
N ALA A 29 29.46 30.43 -6.77
CA ALA A 29 28.03 30.55 -6.47
C ALA A 29 27.18 30.43 -7.73
N LEU A 30 27.61 31.13 -8.79
CA LEU A 30 26.91 31.16 -10.07
C LEU A 30 26.95 29.82 -10.80
N GLY A 31 28.10 29.12 -10.72
CA GLY A 31 28.24 27.74 -11.17
C GLY A 31 27.38 26.75 -10.39
N SER A 32 27.25 26.96 -9.08
CA SER A 32 26.39 26.13 -8.23
C SER A 32 24.91 26.34 -8.53
N LEU A 33 24.49 27.58 -8.79
CA LEU A 33 23.11 27.89 -9.18
C LEU A 33 22.75 27.30 -10.55
N MET A 34 23.62 27.46 -11.55
CA MET A 34 23.40 26.88 -12.88
C MET A 34 23.44 25.36 -12.87
N SER A 35 24.29 24.76 -12.05
CA SER A 35 24.32 23.32 -11.80
C SER A 35 23.01 22.81 -11.19
N PHE A 36 22.45 23.53 -10.21
CA PHE A 36 21.17 23.20 -9.61
C PHE A 36 20.02 23.25 -10.63
N VAL A 37 19.96 24.30 -11.45
CA VAL A 37 19.00 24.39 -12.56
C VAL A 37 19.19 23.22 -13.53
N GLY A 38 20.42 22.88 -13.86
CA GLY A 38 20.76 21.73 -14.71
C GLY A 38 20.26 20.40 -14.15
N VAL A 39 20.42 20.16 -12.84
CA VAL A 39 19.90 18.96 -12.16
C VAL A 39 18.38 18.89 -12.24
N ILE A 40 17.67 20.00 -12.00
CA ILE A 40 16.20 20.05 -12.11
C ILE A 40 15.76 19.72 -13.53
N LEU A 41 16.35 20.38 -14.53
CA LEU A 41 16.01 20.15 -15.93
C LEU A 41 16.33 18.71 -16.35
N GLY A 42 17.45 18.16 -15.91
CA GLY A 42 17.83 16.76 -16.16
C GLY A 42 16.86 15.76 -15.53
N ALA A 43 16.41 16.00 -14.30
CA ALA A 43 15.41 15.17 -13.62
C ALA A 43 14.06 15.22 -14.32
N VAL A 44 13.56 16.42 -14.65
CA VAL A 44 12.29 16.60 -15.37
C VAL A 44 12.35 15.94 -16.74
N ALA A 45 13.42 16.17 -17.52
CA ALA A 45 13.62 15.53 -18.81
C ALA A 45 13.67 14.00 -18.68
N GLY A 46 14.33 13.47 -17.65
CA GLY A 46 14.39 12.03 -17.39
C GLY A 46 13.03 11.41 -17.08
N VAL A 47 12.22 12.08 -16.27
CA VAL A 47 10.85 11.64 -15.98
C VAL A 47 9.98 11.68 -17.25
N MET A 48 10.09 12.71 -18.08
CA MET A 48 9.33 12.82 -19.34
C MET A 48 9.77 11.83 -20.42
N LEU A 49 11.05 11.50 -20.48
CA LEU A 49 11.62 10.58 -21.47
C LEU A 49 11.50 9.11 -21.06
N ALA A 50 11.43 8.80 -19.77
CA ALA A 50 11.36 7.42 -19.28
C ALA A 50 10.25 6.58 -19.94
N PRO A 51 8.99 7.05 -20.09
CA PRO A 51 7.94 6.27 -20.75
C PRO A 51 8.27 5.90 -22.21
N HIS A 52 8.94 6.80 -22.93
CA HIS A 52 9.26 6.63 -24.35
C HIS A 52 10.48 5.71 -24.57
N VAL A 53 11.49 5.82 -23.71
CA VAL A 53 12.74 5.08 -23.85
C VAL A 53 12.63 3.67 -23.27
N VAL A 54 11.90 3.53 -22.16
CA VAL A 54 11.84 2.31 -21.35
C VAL A 54 10.56 1.50 -21.59
N GLY A 55 9.57 2.07 -22.29
CA GLY A 55 8.28 1.43 -22.56
C GLY A 55 8.37 0.09 -23.29
N ASN A 56 9.40 -0.10 -24.11
CA ASN A 56 9.62 -1.32 -24.89
C ASN A 56 10.46 -2.39 -24.15
N LEU A 57 10.89 -2.14 -22.92
CA LEU A 57 11.66 -3.12 -22.15
C LEU A 57 10.75 -4.11 -21.44
N ASP A 58 11.03 -5.40 -21.54
CA ASP A 58 10.27 -6.42 -20.84
C ASP A 58 10.72 -6.55 -19.39
N GLY A 59 9.75 -6.57 -18.47
CA GLY A 59 9.95 -6.73 -17.03
C GLY A 59 9.86 -5.42 -16.24
N ALA A 60 9.07 -5.43 -15.16
CA ALA A 60 8.92 -4.24 -14.30
C ALA A 60 10.25 -3.80 -13.65
N ARG A 61 11.11 -4.77 -13.30
CA ARG A 61 12.41 -4.54 -12.66
C ARG A 61 13.39 -3.86 -13.62
N THR A 62 13.54 -4.39 -14.83
CA THR A 62 14.40 -3.82 -15.88
C THR A 62 13.92 -2.44 -16.27
N ARG A 63 12.60 -2.21 -16.36
CA ARG A 63 12.05 -0.87 -16.56
C ARG A 63 12.36 0.08 -15.41
N LEU A 64 12.21 -0.35 -14.16
CA LEU A 64 12.52 0.48 -12.99
C LEU A 64 13.99 0.87 -12.98
N PHE A 65 14.90 -0.11 -13.11
CA PHE A 65 16.33 0.17 -13.14
C PHE A 65 16.74 1.02 -14.34
N ALA A 66 16.19 0.75 -15.53
CA ALA A 66 16.47 1.56 -16.72
C ALA A 66 15.95 2.99 -16.58
N SER A 67 14.78 3.19 -15.96
CA SER A 67 14.21 4.52 -15.70
C SER A 67 15.05 5.29 -14.69
N LEU A 68 15.43 4.65 -13.58
CA LEU A 68 16.30 5.26 -12.57
C LEU A 68 17.69 5.60 -13.15
N LEU A 69 18.25 4.71 -13.96
CA LEU A 69 19.52 4.93 -14.66
C LEU A 69 19.41 6.09 -15.65
N LEU A 70 18.34 6.15 -16.44
CA LEU A 70 18.08 7.22 -17.40
C LEU A 70 17.98 8.58 -16.71
N ILE A 71 17.20 8.66 -15.64
CA ILE A 71 17.07 9.87 -14.82
C ILE A 71 18.43 10.28 -14.25
N LEU A 72 19.18 9.33 -13.68
CA LEU A 72 20.52 9.59 -13.14
C LEU A 72 21.47 10.15 -14.19
N VAL A 73 21.50 9.54 -15.39
CA VAL A 73 22.35 10.00 -16.51
C VAL A 73 21.97 11.42 -16.93
N LEU A 74 20.68 11.71 -17.10
CA LEU A 74 20.22 13.03 -17.52
C LEU A 74 20.46 14.10 -16.45
N VAL A 75 20.32 13.76 -15.17
CA VAL A 75 20.69 14.64 -14.05
C VAL A 75 22.19 14.97 -14.10
N VAL A 76 23.05 13.98 -14.28
CA VAL A 76 24.51 14.20 -14.37
C VAL A 76 24.87 15.06 -15.58
N ILE A 77 24.24 14.83 -16.74
CA ILE A 77 24.44 15.66 -17.93
C ILE A 77 24.03 17.11 -17.66
N GLY A 78 22.85 17.32 -17.08
CA GLY A 78 22.35 18.64 -16.73
C GLY A 78 23.25 19.35 -15.73
N GLU A 79 23.72 18.64 -14.70
CA GLU A 79 24.65 19.17 -13.70
C GLU A 79 25.96 19.63 -14.34
N VAL A 80 26.58 18.80 -15.17
CA VAL A 80 27.84 19.11 -15.86
C VAL A 80 27.66 20.32 -16.78
N ALA A 81 26.58 20.37 -17.56
CA ALA A 81 26.26 21.51 -18.41
C ALA A 81 26.13 22.80 -17.60
N GLY A 82 25.39 22.76 -16.48
CA GLY A 82 25.23 23.89 -15.58
C GLY A 82 26.55 24.37 -14.96
N VAL A 83 27.41 23.44 -14.54
CA VAL A 83 28.74 23.77 -14.02
C VAL A 83 29.62 24.42 -15.09
N VAL A 84 29.60 23.93 -16.33
CA VAL A 84 30.39 24.49 -17.45
C VAL A 84 29.93 25.91 -17.77
N LEU A 85 28.61 26.11 -17.91
CA LEU A 85 27.99 27.42 -18.16
C LEU A 85 28.33 28.42 -17.06
N GLY A 86 28.16 28.02 -15.80
CA GLY A 86 28.44 28.94 -14.70
C GLY A 86 29.92 29.20 -14.48
N ARG A 87 30.83 28.27 -14.84
CA ARG A 87 32.27 28.55 -14.89
C ARG A 87 32.63 29.55 -15.98
N ALA A 88 31.98 29.49 -17.14
CA ALA A 88 32.15 30.48 -18.20
C ALA A 88 31.72 31.88 -17.72
N MET A 89 30.57 31.97 -17.04
CA MET A 89 30.06 33.24 -16.47
C MET A 89 30.94 33.77 -15.32
N ARG A 90 31.51 32.88 -14.51
CA ARG A 90 32.48 33.21 -13.44
C ARG A 90 33.76 33.87 -13.97
N GLY A 91 34.11 33.65 -15.25
CA GLY A 91 35.28 34.23 -15.91
C GLY A 91 35.30 35.76 -15.90
N ALA A 92 34.15 36.42 -15.71
CA ALA A 92 34.06 37.87 -15.63
C ALA A 92 34.60 38.47 -14.31
N ILE A 93 34.72 37.67 -13.24
CA ILE A 93 35.19 38.14 -11.93
C ILE A 93 36.72 38.12 -11.87
N LYS A 94 37.35 39.29 -12.03
CA LYS A 94 38.82 39.43 -12.02
C LYS A 94 39.43 39.59 -10.62
N ASN A 95 38.65 40.01 -9.62
CA ASN A 95 39.13 40.23 -8.26
C ASN A 95 39.25 38.91 -7.48
N ARG A 96 40.44 38.67 -6.89
CA ARG A 96 40.79 37.44 -6.16
C ARG A 96 39.98 37.26 -4.87
N ALA A 97 39.68 38.34 -4.14
CA ALA A 97 38.90 38.30 -2.90
C ALA A 97 37.43 37.97 -3.19
N LEU A 98 36.85 38.62 -4.21
CA LEU A 98 35.48 38.33 -4.66
C LEU A 98 35.34 36.90 -5.20
N ARG A 99 36.38 36.40 -5.89
CA ARG A 99 36.40 35.01 -6.36
C ARG A 99 36.48 33.99 -5.22
N ALA A 100 37.23 34.28 -4.16
CA ALA A 100 37.29 33.44 -2.97
C ALA A 100 35.94 33.43 -2.21
N GLY A 101 35.31 34.60 -2.05
CA GLY A 101 33.96 34.69 -1.47
C GLY A 101 32.93 33.91 -2.28
N ASP A 102 32.95 34.06 -3.61
CA ASP A 102 32.10 33.30 -4.54
C ASP A 102 32.34 31.77 -4.47
N SER A 103 33.59 31.32 -4.28
CA SER A 103 33.90 29.90 -4.03
C SER A 103 33.28 29.38 -2.74
N VAL A 104 33.35 30.15 -1.65
CA VAL A 104 32.74 29.77 -0.36
C VAL A 104 31.23 29.67 -0.49
N VAL A 105 30.59 30.66 -1.12
CA VAL A 105 29.14 30.64 -1.37
C VAL A 105 28.77 29.45 -2.25
N GLY A 106 29.58 29.14 -3.28
CA GLY A 106 29.39 27.95 -4.12
C GLY A 106 29.41 26.64 -3.32
N VAL A 107 30.38 26.48 -2.41
CA VAL A 107 30.43 25.31 -1.50
C VAL A 107 29.15 25.20 -0.68
N VAL A 108 28.73 26.29 -0.04
CA VAL A 108 27.55 26.31 0.83
C VAL A 108 26.30 25.93 0.04
N LEU A 109 26.10 26.51 -1.14
CA LEU A 109 24.94 26.24 -1.98
C LEU A 109 24.89 24.78 -2.45
N GLN A 110 26.02 24.20 -2.86
CA GLN A 110 26.06 22.81 -3.33
C GLN A 110 25.87 21.80 -2.19
N VAL A 111 26.52 22.02 -1.05
CA VAL A 111 26.31 21.16 0.14
C VAL A 111 24.85 21.23 0.58
N ALA A 112 24.27 22.43 0.64
CA ALA A 112 22.85 22.59 0.98
C ALA A 112 21.93 21.89 -0.02
N ALA A 113 22.19 22.00 -1.31
CA ALA A 113 21.39 21.34 -2.35
C ALA A 113 21.41 19.80 -2.22
N VAL A 114 22.57 19.20 -1.98
CA VAL A 114 22.69 17.74 -1.76
C VAL A 114 21.95 17.30 -0.51
N LEU A 115 22.10 18.04 0.59
CA LEU A 115 21.43 17.71 1.85
C LEU A 115 19.91 17.78 1.73
N VAL A 116 19.38 18.82 1.05
CA VAL A 116 17.95 18.96 0.78
C VAL A 116 17.45 17.85 -0.15
N ALA A 117 18.20 17.52 -1.21
CA ALA A 117 17.84 16.44 -2.13
C ALA A 117 17.79 15.07 -1.43
N ALA A 118 18.81 14.74 -0.62
CA ALA A 118 18.85 13.51 0.16
C ALA A 118 17.68 13.43 1.17
N TRP A 119 17.36 14.56 1.82
CA TRP A 119 16.22 14.66 2.71
C TRP A 119 14.89 14.47 1.99
N LEU A 120 14.64 15.13 0.86
CA LEU A 120 13.43 14.97 0.06
C LEU A 120 13.25 13.53 -0.44
N LEU A 121 14.33 12.89 -0.90
CA LEU A 121 14.31 11.49 -1.34
C LEU A 121 14.03 10.51 -0.21
N SER A 122 14.35 10.87 1.04
CA SER A 122 14.09 10.02 2.20
C SER A 122 12.61 9.93 2.57
N ILE A 123 11.80 10.94 2.24
CA ILE A 123 10.39 11.02 2.63
C ILE A 123 9.57 9.81 2.16
N PRO A 124 9.56 9.44 0.87
CA PRO A 124 8.85 8.24 0.42
C PRO A 124 9.45 6.93 0.97
N MET A 125 10.73 6.95 1.37
CA MET A 125 11.40 5.79 1.95
C MET A 125 10.97 5.54 3.40
N GLN A 126 10.58 6.58 4.14
CA GLN A 126 10.08 6.46 5.51
C GLN A 126 8.69 5.82 5.59
N SER A 127 7.91 5.90 4.51
CA SER A 127 6.61 5.23 4.34
C SER A 127 6.73 3.88 3.62
N SER A 128 7.95 3.39 3.34
CA SER A 128 8.17 2.12 2.64
C SER A 128 7.95 0.92 3.55
N ASN A 129 7.31 -0.13 3.03
CA ASN A 129 7.05 -1.39 3.72
C ASN A 129 8.32 -2.25 3.97
N GLN A 130 9.52 -1.73 3.68
CA GLN A 130 10.78 -2.41 3.95
C GLN A 130 11.40 -1.89 5.27
N PRO A 131 11.48 -2.73 6.33
CA PRO A 131 11.95 -2.31 7.64
C PRO A 131 13.38 -1.74 7.64
N ASN A 132 14.27 -2.31 6.84
CA ASN A 132 15.67 -1.89 6.79
C ASN A 132 15.87 -0.51 6.14
N ILE A 133 15.06 -0.20 5.12
CA ILE A 133 15.16 1.06 4.37
C ILE A 133 14.48 2.20 5.14
N SER A 134 13.31 1.92 5.71
CA SER A 134 12.60 2.89 6.57
C SER A 134 13.38 3.19 7.85
N ALA A 135 13.99 2.19 8.49
CA ALA A 135 14.86 2.39 9.64
C ALA A 135 16.12 3.21 9.28
N ALA A 136 16.77 2.92 8.15
CA ALA A 136 17.93 3.68 7.69
C ALA A 136 17.62 5.18 7.50
N ALA A 137 16.46 5.50 6.93
CA ALA A 137 16.01 6.87 6.72
C ALA A 137 15.58 7.58 8.02
N ARG A 138 14.81 6.91 8.89
CA ARG A 138 14.31 7.48 10.16
C ARG A 138 15.41 7.68 11.20
N GLU A 139 16.39 6.80 11.23
CA GLU A 139 17.48 6.84 12.23
C GLU A 139 18.70 7.65 11.77
N SER A 140 18.68 8.23 10.57
CA SER A 140 19.78 9.05 10.05
C SER A 140 19.97 10.34 10.85
N ARG A 141 21.20 10.58 11.30
CA ARG A 141 21.54 11.81 12.03
C ARG A 141 21.64 13.01 11.10
N VAL A 142 22.12 12.79 9.88
CA VAL A 142 22.25 13.86 8.88
C VAL A 142 20.88 14.35 8.46
N LEU A 143 19.98 13.43 8.11
CA LEU A 143 18.65 13.77 7.62
C LEU A 143 17.76 14.39 8.71
N SER A 144 17.85 13.92 9.96
CA SER A 144 17.11 14.52 11.09
C SER A 144 17.55 15.95 11.42
N GLN A 145 18.84 16.28 11.23
CA GLN A 145 19.31 17.67 11.36
C GLN A 145 18.79 18.55 10.24
N VAL A 146 18.77 18.06 8.99
CA VAL A 146 18.20 18.80 7.87
C VAL A 146 16.70 19.04 8.10
N ASP A 147 15.96 18.01 8.54
CA ASP A 147 14.53 18.10 8.84
C ASP A 147 14.22 19.20 9.87
N LYS A 148 15.02 19.30 10.93
CA LYS A 148 14.86 20.29 12.00
C LYS A 148 14.91 21.74 11.50
N TYR A 149 15.71 22.02 10.47
CA TYR A 149 15.91 23.38 9.94
C TYR A 149 15.21 23.61 8.59
N ALA A 150 14.54 22.61 8.03
CA ALA A 150 13.83 22.72 6.77
C ALA A 150 12.56 23.59 6.91
N PRO A 151 12.36 24.62 6.06
CA PRO A 151 11.13 25.40 6.02
C PRO A 151 9.89 24.57 5.66
N ASP A 152 8.72 24.95 6.19
CA ASP A 152 7.46 24.25 5.95
C ASP A 152 7.06 24.18 4.46
N GLN A 153 7.52 25.13 3.64
CA GLN A 153 7.29 25.13 2.20
C GLN A 153 7.98 23.94 1.52
N LEU A 154 9.22 23.60 1.92
CA LEU A 154 9.96 22.47 1.33
C LEU A 154 9.35 21.12 1.72
N ARG A 155 8.70 21.04 2.88
CA ARG A 155 8.00 19.83 3.36
C ARG A 155 6.77 19.47 2.51
N LYS A 156 6.18 20.46 1.81
CA LYS A 156 4.98 20.26 0.96
C LYS A 156 5.33 19.85 -0.47
N VAL A 157 6.56 20.10 -0.93
CA VAL A 157 7.01 19.84 -2.30
C VAL A 157 6.80 18.40 -2.76
N PRO A 158 7.10 17.35 -1.97
CA PRO A 158 6.83 15.97 -2.40
C PRO A 158 5.35 15.72 -2.66
N ASN A 159 4.47 16.22 -1.78
CA ASN A 159 3.03 16.04 -1.91
C ASN A 159 2.47 16.79 -3.12
N ASP A 160 2.97 18.00 -3.39
CA ASP A 160 2.57 18.79 -4.56
C ASP A 160 3.08 18.17 -5.87
N LEU A 161 4.29 17.60 -5.87
CA LEU A 161 4.83 16.85 -7.00
C LEU A 161 4.05 15.57 -7.27
N SER A 162 3.68 14.82 -6.23
CA SER A 162 2.81 13.65 -6.34
C SER A 162 1.44 14.03 -6.94
N LYS A 163 0.82 15.11 -6.47
CA LYS A 163 -0.44 15.63 -7.05
C LYS A 163 -0.30 15.98 -8.54
N LEU A 164 0.83 16.56 -8.95
CA LEU A 164 1.10 16.89 -10.35
C LEU A 164 1.36 15.63 -11.20
N LEU A 165 2.04 14.61 -10.66
CA LEU A 165 2.21 13.30 -11.28
C LEU A 165 0.87 12.57 -11.45
N ASP A 166 -0.04 12.69 -10.47
CA ASP A 166 -1.40 12.14 -10.53
C ASP A 166 -2.27 12.88 -11.54
N THR A 167 -2.13 14.21 -11.61
CA THR A 167 -2.89 15.05 -12.57
C THR A 167 -2.38 14.90 -14.01
N SER A 168 -1.09 14.57 -14.20
CA SER A 168 -0.48 14.36 -15.52
C SER A 168 -0.74 12.98 -16.12
N GLY A 169 -1.49 12.11 -15.45
CA GLY A 169 -1.92 10.82 -15.98
C GLY A 169 -0.81 9.76 -16.10
N VAL A 170 0.39 10.04 -15.59
CA VAL A 170 1.54 9.12 -15.59
C VAL A 170 1.26 7.87 -14.73
N THR A 171 0.37 7.97 -13.73
CA THR A 171 -0.09 6.85 -12.91
C THR A 171 -1.15 5.97 -13.58
N GLY A 172 -1.77 6.42 -14.69
CA GLY A 172 -2.77 5.65 -15.44
C GLY A 172 -2.23 4.37 -16.11
N VAL A 173 -0.91 4.21 -16.17
CA VAL A 173 -0.23 3.01 -16.71
C VAL A 173 0.07 1.97 -15.62
N LEU A 174 -0.18 2.30 -14.35
CA LEU A 174 0.17 1.46 -13.18
C LEU A 174 -1.02 1.01 -12.34
N GLN A 175 -2.26 1.39 -12.67
CA GLN A 175 -3.44 0.93 -11.93
C GLN A 175 -4.24 -0.12 -12.75
N PRO A 176 -4.33 -1.38 -12.28
CA PRO A 176 -5.27 -2.37 -12.81
C PRO A 176 -6.74 -2.07 -12.44
N PHE A 177 -7.00 -0.99 -11.70
CA PHE A 177 -8.30 -0.62 -11.18
C PHE A 177 -8.68 0.72 -11.79
N GLY A 178 -9.76 0.79 -12.57
CA GLY A 178 -10.34 2.06 -12.99
C GLY A 178 -10.73 2.90 -11.78
N LYS A 179 -10.83 4.22 -11.94
CA LYS A 179 -11.29 5.14 -10.88
C LYS A 179 -12.56 4.58 -10.23
N THR A 180 -12.57 4.48 -8.91
CA THR A 180 -13.74 3.98 -8.17
C THR A 180 -14.94 4.90 -8.46
N PRO A 181 -16.07 4.40 -9.01
CA PRO A 181 -17.28 5.20 -9.13
C PRO A 181 -17.79 5.51 -7.72
N ILE A 182 -17.74 6.77 -7.31
CA ILE A 182 -18.17 7.20 -5.98
C ILE A 182 -19.54 7.88 -6.12
N ALA A 183 -20.61 7.17 -5.76
CA ALA A 183 -21.91 7.80 -5.56
C ALA A 183 -21.84 8.75 -4.35
N ALA A 184 -22.27 9.99 -4.54
CA ALA A 184 -22.32 10.99 -3.48
C ALA A 184 -23.45 10.66 -2.50
N VAL A 185 -23.11 10.52 -1.22
CA VAL A 185 -24.03 10.33 -0.10
C VAL A 185 -23.56 11.20 1.07
N ASP A 186 -24.46 11.55 2.00
CA ASP A 186 -24.07 12.36 3.16
C ASP A 186 -23.07 11.62 4.07
N ALA A 187 -22.54 12.32 5.07
CA ALA A 187 -21.65 11.71 6.04
C ALA A 187 -22.39 10.62 6.86
N PRO A 188 -21.70 9.54 7.27
CA PRO A 188 -22.29 8.54 8.16
C PRO A 188 -22.75 9.14 9.48
N ASP A 189 -23.87 8.64 10.02
CA ASP A 189 -24.36 9.06 11.33
C ASP A 189 -23.49 8.47 12.45
N SER A 190 -22.70 9.32 13.10
CA SER A 190 -21.80 8.93 14.19
C SER A 190 -22.53 8.47 15.45
N THR A 191 -23.81 8.80 15.63
CA THR A 191 -24.57 8.43 16.85
C THR A 191 -24.92 6.95 16.90
N LEU A 192 -24.84 6.25 15.77
CA LEU A 192 -25.18 4.83 15.65
C LEU A 192 -24.20 3.91 16.40
N VAL A 193 -22.96 4.34 16.60
CA VAL A 193 -21.91 3.51 17.24
C VAL A 193 -22.18 3.22 18.72
N ASP A 194 -22.94 4.09 19.40
CA ASP A 194 -23.32 3.92 20.81
C ASP A 194 -24.70 3.27 20.96
N GLY A 195 -25.27 2.77 19.86
CA GLY A 195 -26.61 2.18 19.81
C GLY A 195 -26.71 0.80 20.50
N PRO A 196 -27.92 0.39 20.92
CA PRO A 196 -28.15 -0.94 21.47
C PRO A 196 -27.84 -2.07 20.47
N VAL A 197 -27.97 -1.79 19.17
CA VAL A 197 -27.67 -2.72 18.09
C VAL A 197 -26.20 -3.15 18.09
N VAL A 198 -25.28 -2.20 18.33
CA VAL A 198 -23.83 -2.46 18.39
C VAL A 198 -23.51 -3.35 19.58
N ARG A 199 -24.02 -3.00 20.76
CA ARG A 199 -23.83 -3.80 21.98
C ARG A 199 -24.42 -5.21 21.86
N GLY A 200 -25.53 -5.36 21.15
CA GLY A 200 -26.14 -6.66 20.89
C GLY A 200 -25.34 -7.53 19.93
N ALA A 201 -24.67 -6.92 18.95
CA ALA A 201 -23.88 -7.63 17.94
C ALA A 201 -22.43 -7.91 18.37
N GLU A 202 -21.85 -7.09 19.25
CA GLU A 202 -20.45 -7.20 19.70
C GLU A 202 -20.03 -8.62 20.13
N PRO A 203 -20.80 -9.38 20.95
CA PRO A 203 -20.40 -10.73 21.35
C PRO A 203 -20.27 -11.74 20.21
N SER A 204 -20.88 -11.43 19.06
CA SER A 204 -20.88 -12.27 17.86
C SER A 204 -19.81 -11.85 16.85
N VAL A 205 -19.06 -10.78 17.13
CA VAL A 205 -17.94 -10.30 16.32
C VAL A 205 -16.65 -10.64 17.03
N VAL A 206 -15.70 -11.22 16.31
CA VAL A 206 -14.53 -11.86 16.91
C VAL A 206 -13.25 -11.43 16.21
N LYS A 207 -12.16 -11.37 16.98
CA LYS A 207 -10.83 -11.10 16.41
C LYS A 207 -10.21 -12.41 15.96
N ILE A 208 -9.71 -12.46 14.74
CA ILE A 208 -9.00 -13.63 14.22
C ILE A 208 -7.51 -13.38 14.25
N LYS A 209 -6.75 -14.35 14.75
CA LYS A 209 -5.29 -14.37 14.73
C LYS A 209 -4.81 -15.64 14.06
N GLY A 210 -4.12 -15.50 12.92
CA GLY A 210 -3.54 -16.59 12.16
C GLY A 210 -2.02 -16.55 12.18
N ILE A 211 -1.38 -17.70 12.45
CA ILE A 211 0.09 -17.81 12.36
C ILE A 211 0.43 -18.51 11.04
N ALA A 212 1.12 -17.79 10.16
CA ALA A 212 1.57 -18.29 8.86
C ALA A 212 3.10 -18.40 8.85
N ARG A 213 3.62 -19.50 9.40
CA ARG A 213 5.07 -19.73 9.58
C ARG A 213 5.82 -19.75 8.26
N SER A 214 5.24 -20.37 7.23
CA SER A 214 5.78 -20.39 5.86
C SER A 214 5.84 -19.00 5.23
N CYS A 215 5.00 -18.08 5.69
CA CYS A 215 4.92 -16.71 5.22
C CYS A 215 5.71 -15.73 6.10
N GLN A 216 6.26 -16.20 7.22
CA GLN A 216 6.89 -15.38 8.26
C GLN A 216 6.00 -14.22 8.72
N LYS A 217 4.69 -14.46 8.81
CA LYS A 217 3.68 -13.45 9.14
C LYS A 217 2.74 -13.93 10.24
N SER A 218 2.30 -12.97 11.06
CA SER A 218 1.08 -13.08 11.84
C SER A 218 0.00 -12.28 11.13
N LEU A 219 -1.14 -12.91 10.86
CA LEU A 219 -2.29 -12.29 10.24
C LEU A 219 -3.32 -11.96 11.31
N GLU A 220 -3.91 -10.77 11.22
CA GLU A 220 -4.98 -10.34 12.09
C GLU A 220 -6.13 -9.78 11.25
N GLY A 221 -7.35 -10.08 11.68
CA GLY A 221 -8.56 -9.63 11.02
C GLY A 221 -9.77 -9.80 11.93
N THR A 222 -10.94 -9.62 11.35
CA THR A 222 -12.22 -9.77 12.03
C THR A 222 -12.97 -10.97 11.44
N GLY A 223 -13.80 -11.62 12.25
CA GLY A 223 -14.85 -12.51 11.79
C GLY A 223 -16.14 -12.27 12.56
N PHE A 224 -17.20 -12.96 12.17
CA PHE A 224 -18.46 -12.94 12.90
C PHE A 224 -19.18 -14.28 12.81
N VAL A 225 -20.01 -14.55 13.81
CA VAL A 225 -20.70 -15.83 13.97
C VAL A 225 -21.88 -15.90 13.02
N ILE A 226 -21.92 -16.95 12.19
CA ILE A 226 -22.95 -17.17 11.16
C ILE A 226 -23.85 -18.37 11.44
N ALA A 227 -23.40 -19.29 12.27
CA ALA A 227 -24.14 -20.44 12.76
C ALA A 227 -23.48 -20.92 14.07
N PRO A 228 -24.12 -21.80 14.87
CA PRO A 228 -23.49 -22.37 16.05
C PRO A 228 -22.10 -22.92 15.73
N HIS A 229 -21.09 -22.48 16.48
CA HIS A 229 -19.69 -22.88 16.32
C HIS A 229 -19.10 -22.56 14.94
N ARG A 230 -19.65 -21.57 14.20
CA ARG A 230 -19.18 -21.17 12.87
C ARG A 230 -18.96 -19.68 12.77
N VAL A 231 -17.76 -19.31 12.36
CA VAL A 231 -17.35 -17.92 12.12
C VAL A 231 -17.05 -17.73 10.64
N MET A 232 -17.62 -16.70 10.02
CA MET A 232 -17.25 -16.25 8.69
C MET A 232 -16.19 -15.16 8.79
N SER A 233 -15.24 -15.18 7.87
CA SER A 233 -14.25 -14.12 7.66
C SER A 233 -13.82 -14.08 6.19
N ASN A 234 -12.88 -13.22 5.84
CA ASN A 234 -12.26 -13.27 4.52
C ASN A 234 -11.28 -14.44 4.41
N ALA A 235 -11.04 -14.92 3.19
CA ALA A 235 -10.03 -15.94 2.94
C ALA A 235 -8.63 -15.38 3.21
N HIS A 236 -8.39 -14.11 2.84
CA HIS A 236 -7.08 -13.51 3.03
C HIS A 236 -6.64 -13.33 4.49
N VAL A 237 -7.59 -13.32 5.44
CA VAL A 237 -7.29 -13.24 6.88
C VAL A 237 -6.61 -14.51 7.39
N VAL A 238 -6.86 -15.66 6.74
CA VAL A 238 -6.32 -16.96 7.16
C VAL A 238 -5.38 -17.60 6.13
N ALA A 239 -5.09 -16.92 5.02
CA ALA A 239 -4.29 -17.46 3.92
C ALA A 239 -2.87 -17.88 4.36
N GLY A 240 -2.47 -19.11 4.00
CA GLY A 240 -1.16 -19.68 4.32
C GLY A 240 -0.92 -19.96 5.81
N THR A 241 -1.93 -19.79 6.67
CA THR A 241 -1.82 -20.05 8.11
C THR A 241 -1.77 -21.54 8.41
N ASN A 242 -1.03 -21.90 9.46
CA ASN A 242 -0.91 -23.27 9.97
C ASN A 242 -1.75 -23.48 11.24
N SER A 243 -2.07 -22.38 11.92
CA SER A 243 -2.90 -22.37 13.13
C SER A 243 -3.69 -21.07 13.15
N VAL A 244 -4.98 -21.15 13.48
CA VAL A 244 -5.88 -20.02 13.60
C VAL A 244 -6.50 -20.05 14.99
N THR A 245 -6.57 -18.89 15.62
CA THR A 245 -7.26 -18.68 16.90
C THR A 245 -8.26 -17.55 16.75
N VAL A 246 -9.33 -17.62 17.53
CA VAL A 246 -10.39 -16.63 17.59
C VAL A 246 -10.44 -16.07 19.00
N GLU A 247 -10.46 -14.76 19.13
CA GLU A 247 -10.57 -14.06 20.41
C GLU A 247 -11.96 -13.40 20.50
N SER A 248 -12.69 -13.75 21.55
CA SER A 248 -14.02 -13.21 21.87
C SER A 248 -14.13 -12.98 23.37
N ALA A 249 -14.63 -11.81 23.78
CA ALA A 249 -14.77 -11.41 25.19
C ALA A 249 -13.51 -11.63 26.05
N GLY A 250 -12.32 -11.42 25.46
CA GLY A 250 -11.02 -11.61 26.12
C GLY A 250 -10.59 -13.07 26.32
N GLN A 251 -11.34 -14.03 25.78
CA GLN A 251 -10.98 -15.45 25.75
C GLN A 251 -10.51 -15.84 24.36
N THR A 252 -9.56 -16.77 24.30
CA THR A 252 -9.01 -17.31 23.05
C THR A 252 -9.50 -18.73 22.83
N PHE A 253 -9.97 -19.02 21.63
CA PHE A 253 -10.48 -20.31 21.20
C PHE A 253 -9.69 -20.81 19.99
N ASP A 254 -9.44 -22.10 19.94
CA ASP A 254 -8.86 -22.73 18.75
C ASP A 254 -9.89 -22.77 17.61
N ALA A 255 -9.42 -22.50 16.40
CA ALA A 255 -10.27 -22.44 15.22
C ALA A 255 -9.69 -23.27 14.07
N THR A 256 -10.57 -23.99 13.40
CA THR A 256 -10.23 -24.83 12.23
C THR A 256 -10.88 -24.26 10.99
N VAL A 257 -10.11 -24.04 9.93
CA VAL A 257 -10.68 -23.61 8.63
C VAL A 257 -11.37 -24.81 7.99
N VAL A 258 -12.69 -24.72 7.79
CA VAL A 258 -13.53 -25.80 7.21
C VAL A 258 -14.04 -25.47 5.80
N ALA A 259 -14.01 -24.19 5.42
CA ALA A 259 -14.20 -23.76 4.05
C ALA A 259 -13.25 -22.61 3.72
N TYR A 260 -12.69 -22.63 2.52
CA TYR A 260 -11.75 -21.64 2.04
C TYR A 260 -11.98 -21.38 0.56
N ASP A 261 -12.36 -20.15 0.20
CA ASP A 261 -12.66 -19.75 -1.17
C ASP A 261 -11.85 -18.49 -1.53
N PRO A 262 -10.72 -18.62 -2.24
CA PRO A 262 -9.87 -17.49 -2.61
C PRO A 262 -10.51 -16.58 -3.68
N ASN A 263 -11.46 -17.12 -4.46
CA ASN A 263 -12.13 -16.36 -5.50
C ASN A 263 -13.22 -15.49 -4.88
N ALA A 264 -14.02 -16.02 -3.95
CA ALA A 264 -14.99 -15.21 -3.21
C ALA A 264 -14.34 -14.34 -2.11
N ASP A 265 -13.08 -14.61 -1.77
CA ASP A 265 -12.39 -14.07 -0.60
C ASP A 265 -13.16 -14.32 0.71
N ILE A 266 -13.62 -15.56 0.91
CA ILE A 266 -14.36 -15.97 2.11
C ILE A 266 -13.77 -17.24 2.70
N SER A 267 -13.69 -17.28 4.03
CA SER A 267 -13.39 -18.48 4.81
C SER A 267 -14.46 -18.71 5.87
N ILE A 268 -14.69 -19.98 6.20
CA ILE A 268 -15.50 -20.40 7.34
C ILE A 268 -14.62 -21.16 8.33
N LEU A 269 -14.69 -20.75 9.59
CA LEU A 269 -13.98 -21.35 10.71
C LEU A 269 -14.95 -22.12 11.60
N ALA A 270 -14.58 -23.34 11.98
CA ALA A 270 -15.21 -24.08 13.06
C ALA A 270 -14.55 -23.71 14.40
N VAL A 271 -15.36 -23.31 15.38
CA VAL A 271 -14.94 -22.85 16.70
C VAL A 271 -15.86 -23.47 17.77
N PRO A 272 -15.70 -24.78 18.08
CA PRO A 272 -16.66 -25.55 18.87
C PRO A 272 -16.83 -25.05 20.31
N ASP A 273 -15.78 -24.52 20.91
CA ASP A 273 -15.77 -24.16 22.33
C ASP A 273 -16.19 -22.71 22.59
N MET A 274 -16.51 -21.93 21.55
CA MET A 274 -16.86 -20.51 21.68
C MET A 274 -18.37 -20.31 21.85
N PRO A 275 -18.84 -19.76 22.98
CA PRO A 275 -20.25 -19.45 23.19
C PRO A 275 -20.61 -18.16 22.45
N ALA A 276 -21.37 -18.26 21.37
CA ALA A 276 -21.85 -17.07 20.67
C ALA A 276 -23.13 -17.30 19.87
N THR A 277 -23.93 -16.25 19.74
CA THR A 277 -25.18 -16.25 18.97
C THR A 277 -24.90 -15.83 17.53
N PRO A 278 -25.40 -16.54 16.51
CA PRO A 278 -25.24 -16.13 15.13
C PRO A 278 -25.89 -14.79 14.82
N LEU A 279 -25.23 -13.97 14.00
CA LEU A 279 -25.86 -12.83 13.35
C LEU A 279 -26.69 -13.30 12.16
N VAL A 280 -27.78 -12.60 11.90
CA VAL A 280 -28.71 -12.92 10.81
C VAL A 280 -28.42 -12.00 9.63
N PHE A 281 -28.34 -12.55 8.41
CA PHE A 281 -28.19 -11.73 7.21
C PHE A 281 -29.48 -10.99 6.86
N ALA A 282 -29.34 -9.77 6.35
CA ALA A 282 -30.48 -8.98 5.90
C ALA A 282 -31.19 -9.68 4.72
N PRO A 283 -32.53 -9.75 4.72
CA PRO A 283 -33.29 -10.45 3.68
C PRO A 283 -33.33 -9.70 2.35
N LYS A 284 -32.95 -8.41 2.35
CA LYS A 284 -32.97 -7.52 1.19
C LYS A 284 -31.67 -6.69 1.18
N PRO A 285 -31.20 -6.28 -0.01
CA PRO A 285 -30.08 -5.37 -0.11
C PRO A 285 -30.42 -3.99 0.47
N ALA A 286 -29.42 -3.32 1.04
CA ALA A 286 -29.50 -1.91 1.42
C ALA A 286 -29.52 -1.02 0.18
N LYS A 287 -30.07 0.18 0.32
CA LYS A 287 -30.14 1.20 -0.71
C LYS A 287 -29.07 2.25 -0.52
N THR A 288 -28.77 2.98 -1.59
CA THR A 288 -27.96 4.19 -1.53
C THR A 288 -28.51 5.16 -0.48
N GLY A 289 -27.64 5.60 0.42
CA GLY A 289 -27.96 6.51 1.52
C GLY A 289 -28.34 5.83 2.83
N ASP A 290 -28.60 4.52 2.84
CA ASP A 290 -28.93 3.80 4.06
C ASP A 290 -27.75 3.80 5.04
N ASP A 291 -28.06 3.94 6.33
CA ASP A 291 -27.08 3.86 7.39
C ASP A 291 -26.63 2.42 7.63
N ALA A 292 -25.33 2.27 7.89
CA ALA A 292 -24.71 0.99 8.18
C ALA A 292 -23.60 1.15 9.22
N ILE A 293 -23.13 0.04 9.78
CA ILE A 293 -22.09 0.04 10.80
C ILE A 293 -21.10 -1.08 10.47
N VAL A 294 -19.82 -0.74 10.39
CA VAL A 294 -18.73 -1.71 10.29
C VAL A 294 -18.29 -2.10 11.69
N LEU A 295 -18.33 -3.40 11.99
CA LEU A 295 -17.86 -3.93 13.28
C LEU A 295 -16.57 -4.71 13.07
N GLY A 296 -15.55 -4.44 13.88
CA GLY A 296 -14.32 -5.23 13.85
C GLY A 296 -13.18 -4.72 14.71
N TYR A 297 -11.97 -5.16 14.37
CA TYR A 297 -10.73 -4.93 15.13
C TYR A 297 -9.69 -4.20 14.28
N PRO A 298 -9.87 -2.88 14.05
CA PRO A 298 -8.98 -2.09 13.20
C PRO A 298 -7.55 -2.09 13.75
N GLY A 299 -6.57 -2.27 12.86
CA GLY A 299 -5.16 -2.42 13.17
C GLY A 299 -4.82 -3.63 14.04
N GLY A 300 -5.75 -4.58 14.21
CA GLY A 300 -5.62 -5.63 15.22
C GLY A 300 -5.75 -5.10 16.65
N GLY A 301 -6.33 -3.93 16.84
CA GLY A 301 -6.54 -3.33 18.17
C GLY A 301 -7.75 -3.92 18.89
N ASN A 302 -8.41 -3.07 19.67
CA ASN A 302 -9.65 -3.38 20.37
C ASN A 302 -10.85 -3.38 19.40
N TYR A 303 -11.95 -4.00 19.84
CA TYR A 303 -13.23 -3.91 19.14
C TYR A 303 -13.62 -2.45 18.91
N LYS A 304 -14.11 -2.15 17.71
CA LYS A 304 -14.60 -0.82 17.33
C LYS A 304 -15.77 -0.95 16.36
N ALA A 305 -16.85 -0.24 16.67
CA ALA A 305 -17.91 0.08 15.71
C ALA A 305 -17.54 1.35 14.95
N THR A 306 -17.66 1.32 13.63
CA THR A 306 -17.38 2.46 12.76
C THR A 306 -18.63 2.79 11.95
N PRO A 307 -19.13 4.03 12.00
CA PRO A 307 -20.32 4.41 11.26
C PRO A 307 -20.01 4.40 9.77
N ALA A 308 -20.94 3.90 8.97
CA ALA A 308 -20.85 3.83 7.53
C ALA A 308 -22.17 4.24 6.88
N ARG A 309 -22.10 4.64 5.60
CA ARG A 309 -23.29 4.90 4.79
C ARG A 309 -23.16 4.21 3.45
N VAL A 310 -24.19 3.48 3.05
CA VAL A 310 -24.19 2.74 1.79
C VAL A 310 -24.18 3.72 0.61
N ARG A 311 -23.22 3.57 -0.30
CA ARG A 311 -23.14 4.37 -1.53
C ARG A 311 -23.85 3.67 -2.67
N GLU A 312 -23.36 2.51 -3.09
CA GLU A 312 -23.91 1.79 -4.24
C GLU A 312 -23.58 0.30 -4.17
N ILE A 313 -24.33 -0.52 -4.91
CA ILE A 313 -23.97 -1.90 -5.23
C ILE A 313 -23.35 -1.92 -6.62
N ILE A 314 -22.14 -2.46 -6.74
CA ILE A 314 -21.43 -2.56 -8.01
C ILE A 314 -20.92 -3.99 -8.25
N GLU A 315 -20.73 -4.33 -9.52
CA GLU A 315 -19.96 -5.51 -9.93
C GLU A 315 -18.47 -5.14 -10.02
N LEU A 316 -17.73 -5.45 -8.97
CA LEU A 316 -16.31 -5.16 -8.89
C LEU A 316 -15.51 -6.24 -9.62
N ASN A 317 -14.84 -5.84 -10.70
CA ASN A 317 -13.91 -6.68 -11.44
C ASN A 317 -12.50 -6.47 -10.90
N GLY A 318 -11.88 -7.52 -10.39
CA GLY A 318 -10.53 -7.44 -9.83
C GLY A 318 -9.90 -8.80 -9.66
N PRO A 319 -8.61 -8.88 -9.29
CA PRO A 319 -7.96 -10.15 -9.05
C PRO A 319 -8.58 -10.91 -7.88
N ASP A 320 -8.43 -12.23 -7.88
CA ASP A 320 -8.55 -13.05 -6.68
C ASP A 320 -7.46 -12.69 -5.64
N ILE A 321 -7.54 -13.26 -4.43
CA ILE A 321 -6.59 -12.94 -3.35
C ILE A 321 -5.12 -13.27 -3.70
N TYR A 322 -4.89 -14.15 -4.68
CA TYR A 322 -3.57 -14.55 -5.16
C TYR A 322 -3.13 -13.85 -6.44
N ARG A 323 -3.98 -13.01 -7.03
CA ARG A 323 -3.75 -12.35 -8.33
C ARG A 323 -3.44 -13.35 -9.45
N SER A 324 -4.04 -14.52 -9.37
CA SER A 324 -3.93 -15.62 -10.33
C SER A 324 -4.99 -15.55 -11.42
N THR A 325 -6.15 -14.97 -11.10
CA THR A 325 -7.28 -14.82 -12.02
C THR A 325 -8.03 -13.53 -11.72
N THR A 326 -8.77 -13.01 -12.72
CA THR A 326 -9.75 -11.95 -12.51
C THR A 326 -11.08 -12.57 -12.15
N VAL A 327 -11.76 -12.01 -11.16
CA VAL A 327 -13.10 -12.39 -10.73
C VAL A 327 -13.99 -11.16 -10.64
N THR A 328 -15.28 -11.39 -10.81
CA THR A 328 -16.33 -10.38 -10.67
C THR A 328 -17.07 -10.67 -9.38
N ARG A 329 -17.25 -9.66 -8.55
CA ARG A 329 -17.90 -9.78 -7.24
C ARG A 329 -18.93 -8.66 -7.06
N GLU A 330 -20.11 -9.00 -6.60
CA GLU A 330 -21.11 -8.01 -6.19
C GLU A 330 -20.70 -7.45 -4.82
N VAL A 331 -20.47 -6.13 -4.74
CA VAL A 331 -20.01 -5.46 -3.52
C VAL A 331 -20.82 -4.20 -3.25
N TYR A 332 -20.97 -3.86 -1.97
CA TYR A 332 -21.28 -2.51 -1.55
C TYR A 332 -20.02 -1.65 -1.59
N THR A 333 -20.13 -0.45 -2.15
CA THR A 333 -19.29 0.68 -1.75
C THR A 333 -19.95 1.38 -0.57
N VAL A 334 -19.16 1.75 0.44
CA VAL A 334 -19.65 2.45 1.63
C VAL A 334 -18.79 3.67 1.89
N ARG A 335 -19.41 4.75 2.35
CA ARG A 335 -18.70 5.88 2.95
C ARG A 335 -18.40 5.57 4.40
N GLY A 336 -17.14 5.61 4.80
CA GLY A 336 -16.71 5.35 6.18
C GLY A 336 -15.26 4.87 6.25
N SER A 337 -14.62 5.05 7.41
CA SER A 337 -13.21 4.71 7.59
C SER A 337 -13.01 3.21 7.78
N VAL A 338 -12.76 2.49 6.67
CA VAL A 338 -12.39 1.07 6.71
C VAL A 338 -10.87 0.95 6.78
N LEU A 339 -10.37 0.32 7.83
CA LEU A 339 -8.94 0.13 8.07
C LEU A 339 -8.56 -1.34 7.97
N GLN A 340 -7.26 -1.60 7.79
CA GLN A 340 -6.69 -2.95 7.95
C GLN A 340 -7.17 -3.54 9.29
N GLY A 341 -7.51 -4.83 9.32
CA GLY A 341 -8.06 -5.48 10.51
C GLY A 341 -9.59 -5.51 10.55
N ASN A 342 -10.29 -4.58 9.87
CA ASN A 342 -11.75 -4.69 9.68
C ASN A 342 -12.13 -5.81 8.71
N SER A 343 -11.20 -6.25 7.85
CA SER A 343 -11.43 -7.33 6.90
C SER A 343 -11.97 -8.59 7.58
N GLY A 344 -13.05 -9.13 7.00
CA GLY A 344 -13.82 -10.26 7.47
C GLY A 344 -14.92 -9.89 8.48
N GLY A 345 -14.96 -8.64 8.94
CA GLY A 345 -15.99 -8.13 9.82
C GLY A 345 -17.33 -7.88 9.11
N PRO A 346 -18.44 -7.91 9.85
CA PRO A 346 -19.76 -7.66 9.26
C PRO A 346 -19.97 -6.16 9.05
N LEU A 347 -20.57 -5.84 7.90
CA LEU A 347 -21.31 -4.60 7.70
C LEU A 347 -22.76 -4.86 8.12
N ILE A 348 -23.27 -4.18 9.15
CA ILE A 348 -24.64 -4.38 9.66
C ILE A 348 -25.53 -3.17 9.36
N ASP A 349 -26.84 -3.42 9.24
CA ASP A 349 -27.86 -2.37 9.23
C ASP A 349 -28.24 -1.91 10.64
N THR A 350 -29.12 -0.91 10.72
CA THR A 350 -29.61 -0.35 11.99
C THR A 350 -30.45 -1.33 12.83
N GLU A 351 -30.86 -2.46 12.25
CA GLU A 351 -31.56 -3.55 12.96
C GLU A 351 -30.63 -4.69 13.40
N GLY A 352 -29.32 -4.58 13.11
CA GLY A 352 -28.31 -5.57 13.53
C GLY A 352 -28.21 -6.75 12.59
N ARG A 353 -28.79 -6.65 11.38
CA ARG A 353 -28.70 -7.69 10.36
C ARG A 353 -27.49 -7.44 9.46
N VAL A 354 -26.81 -8.51 9.07
CA VAL A 354 -25.60 -8.45 8.24
C VAL A 354 -25.98 -8.12 6.80
N LEU A 355 -25.54 -6.97 6.31
CA LEU A 355 -25.62 -6.56 4.91
C LEU A 355 -24.54 -7.22 4.06
N GLY A 356 -23.35 -7.43 4.63
CA GLY A 356 -22.20 -7.96 3.90
C GLY A 356 -20.95 -8.18 4.75
N VAL A 357 -19.86 -8.57 4.09
CA VAL A 357 -18.55 -8.85 4.70
C VAL A 357 -17.53 -7.83 4.20
N VAL A 358 -17.00 -7.00 5.09
CA VAL A 358 -15.97 -6.00 4.76
C VAL A 358 -14.70 -6.70 4.29
N PHE A 359 -14.12 -6.29 3.16
CA PHE A 359 -12.90 -6.93 2.63
C PHE A 359 -11.79 -5.96 2.23
N GLY A 360 -12.07 -4.65 2.14
CA GLY A 360 -11.03 -3.67 1.80
C GLY A 360 -11.52 -2.22 1.81
N ALA A 361 -10.59 -1.32 1.50
CA ALA A 361 -10.81 0.10 1.30
C ALA A 361 -10.28 0.52 -0.08
N ALA A 362 -10.79 1.63 -0.61
CA ALA A 362 -10.27 2.20 -1.84
C ALA A 362 -8.85 2.73 -1.63
N ILE A 363 -8.01 2.60 -2.66
CA ILE A 363 -6.62 3.09 -2.65
C ILE A 363 -6.60 4.60 -2.97
N ASP A 364 -7.59 5.06 -3.73
CA ASP A 364 -7.74 6.42 -4.24
C ASP A 364 -8.73 7.29 -3.43
N ASP A 365 -9.38 6.72 -2.41
CA ASP A 365 -10.33 7.42 -1.54
C ASP A 365 -10.37 6.81 -0.13
N ASP A 366 -9.74 7.50 0.84
CA ASP A 366 -9.66 7.07 2.24
C ASP A 366 -11.05 6.96 2.93
N ASP A 367 -12.07 7.61 2.38
CA ASP A 367 -13.44 7.61 2.89
C ASP A 367 -14.31 6.49 2.28
N THR A 368 -13.76 5.63 1.42
CA THR A 368 -14.53 4.57 0.74
C THR A 368 -14.07 3.16 1.12
N GLY A 369 -14.99 2.39 1.68
CA GLY A 369 -14.84 0.97 2.00
C GLY A 369 -15.60 0.06 1.02
N PHE A 370 -15.22 -1.21 1.00
CA PHE A 370 -15.90 -2.26 0.24
C PHE A 370 -16.33 -3.44 1.11
N ALA A 371 -17.56 -3.91 0.87
CA ALA A 371 -18.10 -5.11 1.51
C ALA A 371 -18.78 -6.03 0.49
N LEU A 372 -18.47 -7.33 0.54
CA LEU A 372 -19.15 -8.36 -0.26
C LEU A 372 -20.60 -8.43 0.18
N THR A 373 -21.56 -8.38 -0.76
CA THR A 373 -22.99 -8.39 -0.39
C THR A 373 -23.39 -9.74 0.23
N ALA A 374 -24.48 -9.75 1.01
CA ALA A 374 -25.11 -10.99 1.49
C ALA A 374 -25.42 -11.97 0.35
N LYS A 375 -25.78 -11.46 -0.84
CA LYS A 375 -26.00 -12.27 -2.04
C LYS A 375 -24.69 -12.88 -2.56
N GLN A 376 -23.60 -12.12 -2.58
CA GLN A 376 -22.28 -12.58 -3.02
C GLN A 376 -21.72 -13.73 -2.16
N VAL A 377 -22.01 -13.74 -0.85
CA VAL A 377 -21.49 -14.75 0.09
C VAL A 377 -22.48 -15.90 0.38
N LYS A 378 -23.62 -15.93 -0.32
CA LYS A 378 -24.70 -16.89 -0.08
C LYS A 378 -24.27 -18.34 -0.27
N ASP A 379 -23.46 -18.62 -1.29
CA ASP A 379 -23.00 -19.98 -1.59
C ASP A 379 -22.02 -20.48 -0.52
N GLN A 380 -21.28 -19.57 0.12
CA GLN A 380 -20.34 -19.86 1.19
C GLN A 380 -21.07 -20.05 2.53
N LEU A 381 -22.21 -19.39 2.74
CA LEU A 381 -23.09 -19.67 3.90
C LEU A 381 -23.57 -21.12 3.91
N ALA A 382 -23.88 -21.70 2.75
CA ALA A 382 -24.26 -23.10 2.65
C ALA A 382 -23.14 -24.08 3.07
N LYS A 383 -21.88 -23.63 3.09
CA LYS A 383 -20.71 -24.41 3.53
C LYS A 383 -20.52 -24.39 5.05
N ALA A 384 -21.38 -23.69 5.81
CA ALA A 384 -21.30 -23.66 7.27
C ALA A 384 -21.49 -25.04 7.92
N GLU A 385 -22.14 -25.99 7.24
CA GLU A 385 -22.35 -27.35 7.75
C GLU A 385 -21.08 -28.22 7.66
N LEU A 386 -20.05 -27.79 6.91
CA LEU A 386 -18.80 -28.54 6.79
C LEU A 386 -18.06 -28.60 8.13
N SER A 387 -17.36 -29.71 8.37
CA SER A 387 -16.57 -29.97 9.56
C SER A 387 -15.12 -30.36 9.28
N GLU A 388 -14.85 -30.86 8.06
CA GLU A 388 -13.51 -31.33 7.71
C GLU A 388 -12.54 -30.15 7.50
N PRO A 389 -11.32 -30.21 8.07
CA PRO A 389 -10.31 -29.19 7.85
C PRO A 389 -9.92 -29.08 6.37
N VAL A 390 -9.78 -27.85 5.88
CA VAL A 390 -9.26 -27.56 4.54
C VAL A 390 -7.98 -26.73 4.62
N GLY A 391 -7.12 -26.85 3.62
CA GLY A 391 -5.91 -26.05 3.51
C GLY A 391 -6.22 -24.58 3.24
N THR A 392 -5.38 -23.68 3.77
CA THR A 392 -5.49 -22.22 3.60
C THR A 392 -4.70 -21.69 2.40
N GLY A 393 -4.33 -22.57 1.47
CA GLY A 393 -3.55 -22.23 0.28
C GLY A 393 -2.16 -21.67 0.57
N SER A 394 -1.71 -20.73 -0.24
CA SER A 394 -0.36 -20.19 -0.20
C SER A 394 -0.31 -18.83 0.51
N CYS A 395 0.90 -18.35 0.77
CA CYS A 395 1.08 -17.00 1.27
C CYS A 395 0.55 -15.99 0.25
N ILE A 396 -0.32 -15.11 0.69
CA ILE A 396 -0.65 -13.92 -0.09
C ILE A 396 0.61 -13.08 -0.15
N SER A 397 1.17 -13.00 -1.35
CA SER A 397 2.23 -12.06 -1.66
C SER A 397 1.76 -10.69 -1.19
N ALA A 398 2.64 -9.89 -0.60
CA ALA A 398 2.40 -8.45 -0.63
C ALA A 398 2.17 -8.02 -2.11
N PRO A 399 1.71 -6.81 -2.42
CA PRO A 399 1.95 -6.24 -3.74
C PRO A 399 3.47 -6.22 -3.97
N GLU A 400 4.03 -7.34 -4.41
CA GLU A 400 5.44 -7.55 -4.63
C GLU A 400 5.56 -7.96 -6.08
N ALA A 401 6.18 -7.05 -6.83
CA ALA A 401 7.01 -7.43 -7.94
C ALA A 401 7.80 -8.68 -7.55
N ASN A 402 7.79 -9.69 -8.42
CA ASN A 402 8.67 -10.87 -8.41
C ASN A 402 8.11 -12.16 -7.78
N LYS A 403 7.37 -12.92 -8.59
CA LYS A 403 7.63 -14.35 -8.76
C LYS A 403 7.57 -14.70 -10.24
N SER A 404 8.68 -15.17 -10.80
CA SER A 404 8.70 -15.80 -12.12
C SER A 404 7.85 -17.08 -12.06
N PRO A 405 6.93 -17.31 -13.02
CA PRO A 405 6.24 -18.60 -13.12
C PRO A 405 7.24 -19.68 -13.49
N GLN A 406 7.17 -20.82 -12.81
CA GLN A 406 7.79 -22.06 -13.29
C GLN A 406 7.17 -22.45 -14.64
N PRO A 407 7.92 -23.07 -15.56
CA PRO A 407 7.40 -23.44 -16.86
C PRO A 407 6.33 -24.53 -16.72
N VAL A 408 5.12 -24.24 -17.20
CA VAL A 408 4.11 -25.26 -17.48
C VAL A 408 4.64 -26.09 -18.65
N SER A 409 4.89 -27.38 -18.41
CA SER A 409 5.21 -28.34 -19.47
C SER A 409 4.04 -28.39 -20.47
N GLY A 410 4.30 -27.97 -21.71
CA GLY A 410 3.32 -27.96 -22.78
C GLY A 410 2.84 -29.36 -23.18
N PRO A 411 1.74 -29.47 -23.95
CA PRO A 411 1.15 -30.75 -24.34
C PRO A 411 2.12 -31.54 -25.23
N GLN A 412 2.34 -32.81 -24.89
CA GLN A 412 3.02 -33.75 -25.77
C GLN A 412 2.19 -33.97 -27.05
N SER A 413 2.84 -33.79 -28.19
CA SER A 413 2.30 -34.08 -29.52
C SER A 413 1.94 -35.57 -29.63
N PRO A 414 0.77 -35.95 -30.19
CA PRO A 414 0.40 -37.36 -30.31
C PRO A 414 1.26 -38.06 -31.38
N ALA A 415 1.75 -39.25 -31.02
CA ALA A 415 2.51 -40.13 -31.91
C ALA A 415 1.65 -40.58 -33.12
N PRO A 416 2.26 -40.76 -34.31
CA PRO A 416 1.52 -41.22 -35.48
C PRO A 416 1.14 -42.70 -35.35
N ASN A 417 -0.15 -42.98 -35.57
CA ASN A 417 -0.71 -44.31 -35.74
C ASN A 417 0.03 -45.08 -36.84
N LYS A 418 0.56 -46.26 -36.49
CA LYS A 418 0.79 -47.34 -37.45
C LYS A 418 -0.36 -48.33 -37.34
N ALA A 419 -1.01 -48.58 -38.47
CA ALA A 419 -1.81 -49.76 -38.75
C ALA A 419 -1.53 -50.17 -40.21
N PRO A 420 -1.80 -51.42 -40.64
CA PRO A 420 -2.20 -52.59 -39.87
C PRO A 420 -1.04 -53.54 -39.52
#